data_AF-S2WKA9-F1
#
_entry.id   AF-S2WKA9-F1
#
_cell.length_a   1.000
_cell.length_b   1.000
_cell.length_c   1.000
_cell.angle_alpha   90.00
_cell.angle_beta   90.00
_cell.angle_gamma   90.00
#
_symmetry.space_group_name_H-M   'P 1'
#
loop_
_entity.id
_entity.type
_entity.pdbx_description
1 polymer ?
#
loop_
_entity_poly.entity_id
_entity_poly.type
_entity_poly.pdbx_seq_one_letter_code
_entity_poly.pdbx_strand_id
1 'polypeptide(L)' 'MEAWVECAAGFNKASILLIDKEGESTRRSVESESWAFDFAKKNGIPAYQAGVVPYPQRKRDFDAKSRGRKHPPIN' A
#
# COMPACT_ATOMS: atom_id res chain seq x y z
N MET A 1 -9.26 -6.10 4.77
CA MET A 1 -8.06 -5.31 4.42
C MET A 1 -7.04 -6.26 3.81
N GLU A 2 -6.27 -5.81 2.84
CA GLU A 2 -5.24 -6.57 2.15
C GLU A 2 -3.95 -5.74 2.11
N ALA A 3 -2.80 -6.41 2.00
CA ALA A 3 -1.48 -5.79 1.95
C ALA A 3 -0.80 -6.02 0.60
N TRP A 4 -0.18 -4.97 0.06
CA TRP A 4 0.77 -5.07 -1.05
C TRP A 4 2.17 -4.74 -0.54
N VAL A 5 3.09 -5.68 -0.70
CA VAL A 5 4.49 -5.53 -0.32
C VAL A 5 5.27 -5.04 -1.53
N GLU A 6 5.83 -3.85 -1.42
CA GLU A 6 6.62 -3.18 -2.45
C GLU A 6 8.11 -3.40 -2.16
N CYS A 7 8.80 -3.93 -3.17
CA CYS A 7 10.25 -4.17 -3.12
C CYS A 7 11.04 -2.87 -2.97
N ALA A 8 12.19 -2.96 -2.31
CA ALA A 8 13.14 -1.85 -2.28
C ALA A 8 13.67 -1.58 -3.70
N ALA A 9 13.74 -0.31 -4.09
CA ALA A 9 14.19 0.08 -5.42
C ALA A 9 15.14 1.28 -5.34
N GLY A 10 16.41 1.06 -5.67
CA GLY A 10 17.46 2.07 -5.54
C GLY A 10 17.58 2.53 -4.08
N PHE A 11 17.40 3.84 -3.84
CA PHE A 11 17.42 4.43 -2.50
C PHE A 11 16.10 4.28 -1.73
N ASN A 12 15.03 3.77 -2.36
CA ASN A 12 13.75 3.58 -1.70
C ASN A 12 13.76 2.30 -0.88
N LYS A 13 13.44 2.41 0.42
CA LYS A 13 13.19 1.26 1.29
C LYS A 13 11.97 0.48 0.80
N ALA A 14 11.93 -0.81 1.12
CA ALA A 14 10.73 -1.61 0.95
C ALA A 14 9.55 -0.95 1.69
N SER A 15 8.33 -1.16 1.21
CA SER A 15 7.12 -0.63 1.84
C SER A 15 5.98 -1.63 1.86
N ILE A 16 5.09 -1.45 2.83
CA ILE A 16 3.80 -2.13 2.88
C ILE A 16 2.70 -1.11 2.61
N LEU A 17 1.81 -1.44 1.68
CA LEU A 17 0.61 -0.69 1.35
C LEU A 17 -0.60 -1.47 1.84
N LEU A 18 -1.26 -0.96 2.88
CA LEU A 18 -2.50 -1.51 3.39
C LEU A 18 -3.67 -0.88 2.66
N ILE A 19 -4.56 -1.70 2.11
CA ILE A 19 -5.74 -1.25 1.35
C ILE A 19 -6.98 -1.83 2.01
N ASP A 20 -7.93 -0.97 2.36
CA ASP A 20 -9.20 -1.39 2.94
C ASP A 20 -10.18 -1.95 1.88
N LYS A 21 -11.43 -2.18 2.28
CA LYS A 21 -12.47 -2.74 1.41
C LYS A 21 -13.03 -1.70 0.42
N GLU A 22 -12.90 -0.42 0.72
CA GLU A 22 -13.32 0.71 -0.14
C GLU A 22 -12.22 1.17 -1.11
N GLY A 23 -10.97 0.77 -0.87
CA GLY A 23 -9.81 1.20 -1.65
C GLY A 23 -9.00 2.34 -1.03
N GLU A 24 -9.39 2.83 0.16
CA GLU A 24 -8.54 3.73 0.92
C GLU A 24 -7.25 2.99 1.30
N SER A 25 -6.13 3.71 1.30
CA SER A 25 -4.84 3.07 1.49
C SER A 25 -3.87 3.90 2.33
N THR A 26 -3.06 3.20 3.12
CA THR A 26 -1.93 3.77 3.87
C THR A 26 -0.65 3.03 3.48
N ARG A 27 0.40 3.79 3.12
CA ARG A 27 1.73 3.28 2.82
C ARG A 27 2.72 3.57 3.96
N ARG A 28 3.55 2.60 4.33
CA ARG A 28 4.64 2.76 5.29
C ARG A 28 5.90 2.06 4.80
N SER A 29 7.05 2.74 4.91
CA SER A 29 8.36 2.13 4.72
C SER A 29 8.66 1.15 5.86
N VAL A 30 9.30 0.04 5.51
CA VAL A 30 9.63 -1.05 6.43
C VAL A 30 11.10 -1.42 6.29
N GLU A 31 11.58 -2.31 7.17
CA GLU A 31 12.96 -2.79 7.15
C GLU A 31 13.26 -3.68 5.93
N SER A 32 12.34 -4.59 5.59
CA SER A 32 12.48 -5.52 4.46
C SER A 32 11.12 -6.01 3.96
N GLU A 33 11.10 -6.64 2.78
CA GLU A 33 9.91 -7.30 2.26
C GLU A 33 9.48 -8.48 3.13
N SER A 34 10.43 -9.29 3.61
CA SER A 34 10.14 -10.42 4.48
C SER A 34 9.48 -9.97 5.78
N TRP A 35 9.95 -8.87 6.37
CA TRP A 35 9.34 -8.28 7.55
C TRP A 35 7.88 -7.89 7.27
N ALA A 36 7.58 -7.31 6.10
CA ALA A 36 6.21 -6.93 5.74
C ALA A 36 5.28 -8.14 5.59
N PHE A 37 5.76 -9.22 4.95
CA PHE A 37 4.99 -10.47 4.85
C PHE A 37 4.76 -11.11 6.22
N ASP A 38 5.78 -11.13 7.08
CA ASP A 38 5.65 -11.64 8.44
C ASP A 38 4.69 -10.80 9.30
N PHE A 39 4.75 -9.47 9.16
CA PHE A 39 3.81 -8.56 9.80
C PHE A 39 2.37 -8.86 9.35
N ALA A 40 2.14 -9.01 8.05
CA ALA A 40 0.80 -9.30 7.54
C ALA A 40 0.29 -10.67 8.02
N LYS A 41 1.14 -11.70 7.96
CA LYS A 41 0.84 -13.05 8.46
C LYS A 41 0.46 -13.05 9.94
N LYS A 42 1.25 -12.37 10.79
CA LYS A 42 0.99 -12.26 12.23
C LYS A 42 -0.35 -11.59 12.55
N ASN A 43 -0.80 -10.69 11.69
CA ASN A 43 -2.06 -9.95 11.85
C ASN A 43 -3.23 -10.57 11.05
N GLY A 44 -3.05 -11.72 10.40
CA GLY A 44 -4.10 -12.35 9.60
C GLY A 44 -4.52 -11.53 8.37
N ILE A 45 -3.62 -10.69 7.85
CA ILE A 45 -3.87 -9.85 6.67
C ILE A 45 -3.36 -10.60 5.42
N PRO A 46 -4.21 -10.85 4.41
CA PRO A 46 -3.74 -11.36 3.12
C PRO A 46 -2.75 -10.40 2.49
N ALA A 47 -1.61 -10.90 2.03
CA ALA A 47 -0.52 -10.08 1.49
C ALA A 47 -0.04 -10.59 0.14
N TYR A 48 0.28 -9.66 -0.75
CA TYR A 48 0.72 -9.93 -2.12
C TYR A 48 1.96 -9.12 -2.46
N GLN A 49 2.80 -9.65 -3.35
CA GLN A 49 3.93 -8.91 -3.88
C GLN A 49 3.45 -7.92 -4.95
N ALA A 50 3.73 -6.64 -4.75
CA ALA A 50 3.45 -5.60 -5.73
C ALA A 50 4.30 -5.81 -7.00
N GLY A 51 3.71 -5.56 -8.17
CA GLY A 51 4.33 -5.82 -9.46
C GLY A 51 4.12 -7.26 -9.97
N VAL A 52 3.86 -8.22 -9.07
CA VAL A 52 3.34 -9.56 -9.43
C VAL A 52 1.83 -9.55 -9.43
N VAL A 53 1.23 -9.12 -8.31
CA VAL A 53 -0.22 -8.89 -8.20
C VAL A 53 -0.47 -7.39 -8.38
N PRO A 54 -1.28 -6.98 -9.37
CA PRO A 54 -1.59 -5.57 -9.56
C PRO A 54 -2.38 -5.02 -8.37
N TYR A 55 -2.33 -3.70 -8.18
CA TYR A 55 -3.19 -3.04 -7.20
C TYR A 55 -4.67 -3.24 -7.57
N PRO A 56 -5.55 -3.41 -6.56
CA PRO A 56 -6.94 -3.76 -6.80
C PRO A 56 -7.68 -2.55 -7.39
N GLN A 57 -8.68 -2.82 -8.24
CA GLN A 57 -9.42 -1.77 -8.93
C GLN A 57 -10.03 -0.73 -7.97
N ARG A 58 -10.57 -1.18 -6.83
CA ARG A 58 -11.12 -0.29 -5.78
C ARG A 58 -10.14 0.80 -5.31
N LYS A 59 -8.85 0.49 -5.18
CA LYS A 59 -7.82 1.48 -4.79
C LYS A 59 -7.55 2.48 -5.90
N ARG A 60 -7.55 2.02 -7.15
CA ARG A 60 -7.40 2.89 -8.33
C ARG A 60 -8.60 3.85 -8.43
N ASP A 61 -9.80 3.36 -8.18
CA ASP A 61 -11.03 4.16 -8.17
C ASP A 61 -11.05 5.16 -7.02
N PHE A 62 -10.61 4.75 -5.82
CA PHE A 62 -10.45 5.64 -4.67
C PHE A 62 -9.44 6.76 -4.93
N ASP A 63 -8.26 6.42 -5.49
CA ASP A 63 -7.25 7.40 -5.88
C ASP A 63 -7.79 8.37 -6.92
N ALA A 64 -8.51 7.88 -7.94
CA ALA A 64 -9.09 8.72 -8.99
C ALA A 64 -10.07 9.75 -8.41
N LYS A 65 -10.93 9.35 -7.46
CA LYS A 65 -11.84 10.25 -6.75
C LYS A 65 -11.08 11.25 -5.86
N SER A 66 -9.98 10.82 -5.23
CA SER A 66 -9.21 11.64 -4.30
C SER A 66 -8.30 12.66 -4.98
N ARG A 67 -7.92 12.46 -6.25
CA ARG A 67 -7.13 13.43 -7.04
C ARG A 67 -7.82 14.80 -7.22
N GLY A 68 -9.15 14.86 -7.05
CA GLY A 68 -9.90 16.12 -7.03
C GLY A 68 -9.81 16.88 -5.70
N ARG A 69 -9.43 16.22 -4.60
CA ARG A 69 -9.17 16.84 -3.30
C ARG A 69 -7.72 17.29 -3.23
N LYS A 70 -7.37 18.36 -3.95
CA LYS A 70 -6.12 19.09 -3.65
C LYS A 70 -6.22 19.57 -2.21
N HIS A 71 -5.22 19.25 -1.40
CA HIS A 71 -5.05 19.88 -0.09
C HIS A 71 -5.09 21.40 -0.32
N PRO A 72 -5.92 22.18 0.41
CA PRO A 72 -5.80 23.62 0.33
C PRO A 72 -4.35 24.02 0.65
N PRO A 73 -3.80 25.05 -0.01
CA PRO A 73 -2.46 25.51 0.33
C PRO A 73 -2.44 25.80 1.83
N ILE A 74 -1.41 25.28 2.49
CA ILE A 74 -1.14 25.60 3.88
C ILE A 74 -0.64 27.05 3.85
N ASN A 75 -1.46 27.99 4.33
CA ASN A 75 -1.05 29.39 4.54
C ASN A 75 -0.03 29.48 5.67
#